data_AF-A0A7S4IZH5-F1
#
_entry.id   AF-A0A7S4IZH5-F1
#
_cell.length_a   1.000
_cell.length_b   1.000
_cell.length_c   1.000
_cell.angle_alpha   90.00
_cell.angle_beta   90.00
_cell.angle_gamma   90.00
#
_symmetry.space_group_name_H-M   'P 1'
#
loop_
_entity.id
_entity.type
_entity.pdbx_description
1 polymer ?
#
loop_
_entity_poly.entity_id
_entity_poly.type
_entity_poly.pdbx_seq_one_letter_code
_entity_poly.pdbx_strand_id
1 'polypeptide(L)'
;MRIEPVGCVLGEGQDDRLDSQLMEDTDLVGPLCFALLLGGEMMLAGKLNFGYIYGFGLFGTLALALVMNLMSPADAISVWTVISILGYALLPVNVLAGMNAMPFLRIKNLGALGMILSATTVIWCTMASTRLFERGCGMRDQRYLVAYPTALFYSAFVIITIF
;
A
#
# COMPACT_ATOMS: atom_id res chain seq x y z
N MET A 1 -10.93 20.65 -58.29
CA MET A 1 -9.54 20.49 -57.81
C MET A 1 -9.61 19.62 -56.55
N ARG A 2 -9.21 18.35 -56.71
CA ARG A 2 -8.96 17.36 -55.65
C ARG A 2 -7.80 17.86 -54.78
N ILE A 3 -7.81 17.66 -53.46
CA ILE A 3 -6.81 16.91 -52.67
C ILE A 3 -7.42 16.56 -51.29
N GLU A 4 -7.78 15.30 -51.10
CA GLU A 4 -7.37 14.49 -49.93
C GLU A 4 -6.37 13.44 -50.47
N PRO A 5 -5.57 12.70 -49.67
CA PRO A 5 -5.60 12.50 -48.21
C PRO A 5 -4.21 12.53 -47.52
N VAL A 6 -4.14 12.28 -46.21
CA VAL A 6 -3.11 11.52 -45.43
C VAL A 6 -2.97 12.10 -44.02
N GLY A 7 -3.33 11.30 -43.01
CA GLY A 7 -3.07 11.62 -41.60
C GLY A 7 -4.05 11.10 -40.55
N CYS A 8 -4.95 10.16 -40.87
CA CYS A 8 -5.53 9.29 -39.84
C CYS A 8 -4.55 8.13 -39.59
N VAL A 9 -4.46 7.69 -38.33
CA VAL A 9 -3.66 6.57 -37.79
C VAL A 9 -2.22 6.93 -37.45
N LEU A 10 -1.94 7.15 -36.15
CA LEU A 10 -0.72 6.82 -35.37
C LEU A 10 -0.52 7.80 -34.20
N GLY A 11 -1.26 7.60 -33.11
CA GLY A 11 -1.06 8.30 -31.83
C GLY A 11 -1.83 7.64 -30.67
N GLU A 12 -3.07 7.24 -30.92
CA GLU A 12 -3.98 6.60 -29.95
C GLU A 12 -3.78 5.06 -29.87
N GLY A 13 -2.53 4.62 -29.70
CA GLY A 13 -2.22 3.19 -29.60
C GLY A 13 -0.78 2.88 -29.20
N GLN A 14 0.06 3.91 -29.08
CA GLN A 14 1.40 3.80 -28.51
C GLN A 14 1.39 4.18 -27.02
N ASP A 15 0.55 5.13 -26.59
CA ASP A 15 0.33 5.44 -25.17
C ASP A 15 -0.43 4.33 -24.45
N ASP A 16 -1.50 3.74 -25.02
CA ASP A 16 -2.17 2.57 -24.40
C ASP A 16 -1.25 1.35 -24.25
N ARG A 17 -0.27 1.18 -25.14
CA ARG A 17 0.75 0.11 -25.06
C ARG A 17 1.83 0.42 -24.04
N LEU A 18 2.20 1.69 -23.90
CA LEU A 18 3.10 2.16 -22.86
C LEU A 18 2.43 2.09 -21.49
N ASP A 19 1.17 2.49 -21.36
CA ASP A 19 0.36 2.39 -20.15
C ASP A 19 0.05 0.93 -19.79
N SER A 20 -0.21 0.04 -20.76
CA SER A 20 -0.36 -1.40 -20.49
C SER A 20 0.96 -2.08 -20.14
N GLN A 21 2.09 -1.70 -20.74
CA GLN A 21 3.41 -2.18 -20.30
C GLN A 21 3.86 -1.56 -18.96
N LEU A 22 3.47 -0.31 -18.64
CA LEU A 22 3.69 0.32 -17.33
C LEU A 22 2.77 -0.30 -16.25
N MET A 23 1.60 -0.79 -16.64
CA MET A 23 0.66 -1.51 -15.77
C MET A 23 1.05 -2.99 -15.59
N GLU A 24 1.74 -3.60 -16.56
CA GLU A 24 2.40 -4.90 -16.43
C GLU A 24 3.70 -4.84 -15.61
N ASP A 25 4.41 -3.72 -15.60
CA ASP A 25 5.53 -3.44 -14.69
C ASP A 25 5.03 -2.90 -13.34
N THR A 26 4.00 -3.54 -12.77
CA THR A 26 3.67 -3.39 -11.35
C THR A 26 4.79 -4.03 -10.52
N ASP A 27 5.86 -3.27 -10.33
CA ASP A 27 7.10 -3.68 -9.67
C ASP A 27 6.84 -4.21 -8.25
N LEU A 28 6.76 -5.53 -8.11
CA LEU A 28 6.61 -6.19 -6.81
C LEU A 28 7.79 -5.94 -5.87
N VAL A 29 8.95 -5.60 -6.45
CA VAL A 29 10.20 -5.33 -5.74
C VAL A 29 10.06 -4.13 -4.79
N GLY A 30 9.34 -3.08 -5.18
CA GLY A 30 9.14 -1.89 -4.34
C GLY A 30 8.44 -2.20 -3.02
N PRO A 31 7.19 -2.70 -3.06
CA PRO A 31 6.43 -3.21 -1.91
C PRO A 31 7.23 -4.17 -1.02
N LEU A 32 7.95 -5.11 -1.63
CA LEU A 32 8.77 -6.09 -0.91
C LEU A 32 9.96 -5.42 -0.19
N CYS A 33 10.63 -4.49 -0.86
CA CYS A 33 11.74 -3.72 -0.28
C CYS A 33 11.26 -2.86 0.89
N PHE A 34 10.10 -2.20 0.78
CA PHE A 34 9.51 -1.43 1.89
C PHE A 34 9.13 -2.32 3.08
N ALA A 35 8.60 -3.52 2.84
CA ALA A 35 8.32 -4.48 3.91
C ALA A 35 9.60 -4.97 4.61
N LEU A 36 10.68 -5.23 3.86
CA LEU A 36 11.98 -5.61 4.41
C LEU A 36 12.65 -4.48 5.18
N LEU A 37 12.55 -3.23 4.70
CA LEU A 37 13.02 -2.04 5.41
C LEU A 37 12.35 -1.90 6.78
N LEU A 38 11.03 -2.01 6.81
CA LEU A 38 10.25 -1.95 8.05
C LEU A 38 10.60 -3.08 9.03
N GLY A 39 10.81 -4.29 8.51
CA GLY A 39 11.32 -5.42 9.30
C GLY A 39 12.75 -5.22 9.81
N GLY A 40 13.60 -4.56 9.03
CA GLY A 40 14.97 -4.20 9.40
C GLY A 40 15.02 -3.15 10.50
N GLU A 41 14.18 -2.12 10.42
CA GLU A 41 14.01 -1.10 11.46
C GLU A 41 13.55 -1.72 12.79
N MET A 42 12.66 -2.72 12.73
CA MET A 42 12.25 -3.50 13.91
C MET A 42 13.37 -4.36 14.50
N MET A 43 14.20 -4.99 13.65
CA MET A 43 15.37 -5.73 14.13
C MET A 43 16.37 -4.81 14.84
N LEU A 44 16.55 -3.59 14.33
CA LEU A 44 17.44 -2.59 14.96
C LEU A 44 16.88 -2.09 16.30
N ALA A 45 15.55 -2.09 16.46
CA ALA A 45 14.87 -1.82 17.73
C ALA A 45 14.98 -2.99 18.76
N GLY A 46 15.59 -4.12 18.39
CA GLY A 46 15.91 -5.21 19.31
C GLY A 46 14.79 -6.21 19.61
N LYS A 47 13.66 -6.14 18.88
CA LYS A 47 12.53 -7.07 19.00
C LYS A 47 12.49 -8.04 17.81
N LEU A 48 12.85 -9.31 18.06
CA LEU A 48 12.86 -10.38 17.05
C LEU A 48 11.44 -10.95 16.82
N ASN A 49 10.58 -10.18 16.17
CA ASN A 49 9.26 -10.63 15.68
C ASN A 49 9.23 -10.74 14.13
N PHE A 50 10.36 -11.07 13.51
CA PHE A 50 10.51 -11.07 12.04
C PHE A 50 9.47 -11.98 11.35
N GLY A 51 9.20 -13.15 11.94
CA GLY A 51 8.19 -14.07 11.42
C GLY A 51 6.74 -13.57 11.57
N TYR A 52 6.43 -12.84 12.64
CA TYR A 52 5.07 -12.33 12.88
C TYR A 52 4.68 -11.25 11.88
N ILE A 53 5.60 -10.33 11.58
CA ILE A 53 5.37 -9.25 10.62
C ILE A 53 5.20 -9.81 9.21
N TYR A 54 6.07 -10.74 8.80
CA TYR A 54 5.99 -11.34 7.47
C TYR A 54 4.76 -12.24 7.31
N GLY A 55 4.45 -13.05 8.33
CA GLY A 55 3.27 -13.91 8.35
C GLY A 55 1.98 -13.11 8.34
N PHE A 56 1.88 -12.07 9.17
CA PHE A 56 0.72 -11.18 9.18
C PHE A 56 0.59 -10.37 7.88
N GLY A 57 1.70 -9.91 7.28
CA GLY A 57 1.70 -9.20 6.02
C GLY A 57 1.19 -10.04 4.84
N LEU A 58 1.70 -11.26 4.68
CA LEU A 58 1.22 -12.20 3.66
C LEU A 58 -0.22 -12.64 3.91
N PHE A 59 -0.54 -13.01 5.15
CA PHE A 59 -1.89 -13.44 5.50
C PHE A 59 -2.91 -12.31 5.31
N GLY A 60 -2.57 -11.08 5.69
CA GLY A 60 -3.44 -9.92 5.57
C GLY A 60 -3.65 -9.46 4.13
N THR A 61 -2.62 -9.50 3.28
CA THR A 61 -2.76 -9.23 1.83
C THR A 61 -3.62 -10.29 1.14
N LEU A 62 -3.46 -11.57 1.49
CA LEU A 62 -4.33 -12.66 1.02
C LEU A 62 -5.77 -12.50 1.50
N ALA A 63 -5.98 -12.18 2.78
CA ALA A 63 -7.30 -11.94 3.33
C ALA A 63 -8.02 -10.77 2.65
N LEU A 64 -7.29 -9.67 2.40
CA LEU A 64 -7.81 -8.53 1.65
C LEU A 64 -8.15 -8.91 0.20
N ALA A 65 -7.28 -9.64 -0.48
CA ALA A 65 -7.57 -10.11 -1.83
C ALA A 65 -8.82 -11.02 -1.86
N LEU A 66 -9.00 -11.87 -0.84
CA LEU A 66 -10.20 -12.70 -0.70
C LEU A 66 -11.46 -11.86 -0.48
N VAL A 67 -11.42 -10.88 0.42
CA VAL A 67 -12.56 -9.98 0.67
C VAL A 67 -12.92 -9.18 -0.58
N MET A 68 -11.91 -8.70 -1.32
CA MET A 68 -12.10 -7.97 -2.58
C MET A 68 -12.71 -8.86 -3.66
N ASN A 69 -12.24 -10.10 -3.79
CA ASN A 69 -12.80 -11.09 -4.72
C ASN A 69 -14.25 -11.47 -4.35
N LEU A 70 -14.61 -11.42 -3.05
CA LEU A 70 -15.99 -11.62 -2.60
C LEU A 70 -16.90 -10.43 -2.92
N MET A 71 -16.36 -9.21 -2.94
CA MET A 71 -17.10 -7.97 -3.16
C MET A 71 -17.35 -7.69 -4.65
N SER A 72 -16.39 -8.02 -5.52
CA SER A 72 -16.52 -7.86 -6.98
C SER A 72 -16.34 -9.21 -7.69
N PRO A 73 -17.43 -9.99 -7.85
CA PRO A 73 -17.39 -11.24 -8.62
C PRO A 73 -17.26 -11.00 -10.14
N ALA A 74 -17.38 -9.75 -10.62
CA ALA A 74 -17.31 -9.39 -12.04
C ALA A 74 -15.89 -8.95 -12.48
N ASP A 75 -15.10 -8.38 -11.57
CA ASP A 75 -13.70 -7.97 -11.81
C ASP A 75 -12.83 -8.59 -10.71
N ALA A 76 -12.20 -9.72 -11.04
CA ALA A 76 -11.30 -10.41 -10.13
C ALA A 76 -10.03 -9.57 -9.91
N ILE A 77 -9.95 -8.93 -8.75
CA ILE A 77 -8.79 -8.13 -8.36
C ILE A 77 -7.63 -9.08 -8.07
N SER A 78 -6.51 -8.87 -8.80
CA SER A 78 -5.32 -9.69 -8.60
C SER A 78 -4.69 -9.42 -7.23
N VAL A 79 -4.23 -10.48 -6.56
CA VAL A 79 -3.50 -10.38 -5.28
C VAL A 79 -2.28 -9.45 -5.42
N TRP A 80 -1.65 -9.45 -6.59
CA TRP A 80 -0.51 -8.60 -6.91
C TRP A 80 -0.85 -7.10 -6.86
N THR A 81 -2.01 -6.71 -7.38
CA THR A 81 -2.49 -5.33 -7.32
C THR A 81 -2.70 -4.89 -5.86
N VAL A 82 -3.28 -5.77 -5.02
CA VAL A 82 -3.48 -5.51 -3.59
C VAL A 82 -2.14 -5.35 -2.87
N ILE A 83 -1.18 -6.25 -3.13
CA ILE A 83 0.16 -6.20 -2.54
C ILE A 83 0.88 -4.90 -2.90
N SER A 84 0.80 -4.46 -4.15
CA SER A 84 1.43 -3.21 -4.57
C SER A 84 0.77 -1.99 -3.93
N ILE A 85 -0.56 -1.89 -3.96
CA ILE A 85 -1.28 -0.77 -3.33
C ILE A 85 -1.00 -0.70 -1.83
N LEU A 86 -0.99 -1.84 -1.13
CA LEU A 86 -0.66 -1.89 0.30
C LEU A 86 0.81 -1.55 0.56
N GLY A 87 1.72 -2.06 -0.25
CA GLY A 87 3.15 -1.84 -0.12
C GLY A 87 3.56 -0.38 -0.33
N TYR A 88 2.99 0.30 -1.33
CA TYR A 88 3.25 1.73 -1.54
C TYR A 88 2.64 2.60 -0.43
N ALA A 89 1.49 2.20 0.11
CA ALA A 89 0.88 2.88 1.24
C ALA A 89 1.61 2.63 2.57
N LEU A 90 2.62 1.75 2.64
CA LEU A 90 3.51 1.61 3.81
C LEU A 90 4.62 2.66 3.87
N LEU A 91 4.83 3.46 2.82
CA LEU A 91 5.90 4.48 2.80
C LEU A 91 5.83 5.47 4.00
N PRO A 92 4.65 6.01 4.37
CA PRO A 92 4.51 6.84 5.57
C PRO A 92 4.77 6.08 6.87
N VAL A 93 4.52 4.76 6.90
CA VAL A 93 4.77 3.89 8.06
C VAL A 93 6.26 3.67 8.26
N ASN A 94 7.02 3.44 7.19
CA ASN A 94 8.48 3.30 7.24
C ASN A 94 9.16 4.58 7.72
N VAL A 95 8.73 5.75 7.22
CA VAL A 95 9.26 7.04 7.70
C VAL A 95 8.99 7.22 9.19
N LEU A 96 7.80 6.85 9.66
CA LEU A 96 7.45 6.91 11.08
C LEU A 96 8.28 5.91 11.92
N ALA A 97 8.50 4.69 11.42
CA ALA A 97 9.29 3.67 12.08
C ALA A 97 10.76 4.08 12.20
N GLY A 98 11.37 4.61 11.13
CA GLY A 98 12.72 5.17 11.16
C GLY A 98 12.87 6.33 12.16
N MET A 99 11.89 7.24 12.23
CA MET A 99 11.89 8.34 13.21
C MET A 99 11.80 7.85 14.66
N ASN A 100 11.02 6.80 14.93
CA ASN A 100 10.90 6.21 16.27
C ASN A 100 12.08 5.29 16.63
N ALA A 101 12.69 4.64 15.64
CA ALA A 101 13.80 3.70 15.84
C ALA A 101 15.11 4.40 16.18
N MET A 102 15.26 5.71 15.92
CA MET A 102 16.47 6.46 16.23
C MET A 102 16.59 6.73 17.75
N PRO A 103 17.46 6.00 18.49
CA PRO A 103 17.49 6.04 19.95
C PRO A 103 18.15 7.31 20.52
N PHE A 104 18.75 8.14 19.66
CA PHE A 104 19.47 9.37 20.02
C PHE A 104 18.54 10.50 20.50
N LEU A 105 17.23 10.45 20.20
CA LEU A 105 16.24 11.47 20.56
C LEU A 105 15.33 11.05 21.73
N ARG A 106 15.83 10.27 22.70
CA ARG A 106 15.09 9.82 23.90
C ARG A 106 14.94 10.95 24.93
N ILE A 107 14.15 11.97 24.59
CA ILE A 107 13.62 12.92 25.57
C ILE A 107 12.39 12.28 26.22
N LYS A 108 12.35 12.35 27.55
CA LYS A 108 11.54 11.62 28.54
C LYS A 108 10.00 11.58 28.33
N ASN A 109 9.45 12.24 27.30
CA ASN A 109 7.99 12.41 27.06
C ASN A 109 7.48 11.88 25.69
N LEU A 110 8.31 11.17 24.91
CA LEU A 110 7.97 10.80 23.52
C LEU A 110 6.96 9.64 23.34
N GLY A 111 6.58 8.91 24.39
CA GLY A 111 5.63 7.80 24.27
C GLY A 111 4.26 8.23 23.74
N ALA A 112 3.76 9.40 24.18
CA ALA A 112 2.50 9.96 23.68
C ALA A 112 2.63 10.50 22.25
N LEU A 113 3.76 11.10 21.90
CA LEU A 113 4.03 11.59 20.54
C LEU A 113 4.08 10.44 19.53
N GLY A 114 4.72 9.32 19.88
CA GLY A 114 4.71 8.11 19.05
C GLY A 114 3.30 7.59 18.78
N MET A 115 2.43 7.59 19.79
CA MET A 115 1.02 7.21 19.63
C MET A 115 0.25 8.19 18.72
N ILE A 116 0.38 9.50 18.91
CA ILE A 116 -0.33 10.50 18.09
C ILE A 116 0.14 10.47 16.63
N LEU A 117 1.46 10.38 16.41
CA LEU A 117 2.04 10.26 15.08
C LEU A 117 1.58 8.97 14.40
N SER A 118 1.55 7.84 15.11
CA SER A 118 1.04 6.57 14.57
C SER A 118 -0.43 6.63 14.17
N ALA A 119 -1.28 7.27 14.97
CA ALA A 119 -2.69 7.44 14.63
C ALA A 119 -2.87 8.29 13.36
N THR A 120 -2.12 9.39 13.25
CA THR A 120 -2.14 10.27 12.07
C THR A 120 -1.65 9.52 10.83
N THR A 121 -0.60 8.71 10.95
CA THR A 121 -0.05 7.90 9.85
C THR A 121 -1.02 6.82 9.41
N VAL A 122 -1.72 6.13 10.32
CA VAL A 122 -2.75 5.14 9.96
C VAL A 122 -3.88 5.80 9.18
N ILE A 123 -4.34 6.96 9.63
CA ILE A 123 -5.38 7.73 8.93
C ILE A 123 -4.90 8.12 7.53
N TRP A 124 -3.67 8.63 7.40
CA TRP A 124 -3.10 9.02 6.11
C TRP A 124 -2.93 7.81 5.16
N CYS A 125 -2.41 6.69 5.66
CA CYS A 125 -2.26 5.46 4.87
C CYS A 125 -3.61 4.90 4.43
N THR A 126 -4.61 4.92 5.33
CA THR A 126 -5.97 4.46 5.02
C THR A 126 -6.58 5.34 3.92
N MET A 127 -6.45 6.66 4.02
CA MET A 127 -6.94 7.58 2.97
C MET A 127 -6.19 7.39 1.64
N ALA A 128 -4.86 7.22 1.68
CA ALA A 128 -4.05 7.01 0.48
C ALA A 128 -4.39 5.68 -0.21
N SER A 129 -4.44 4.58 0.55
CA SER A 129 -4.78 3.25 0.06
C SER A 129 -6.21 3.19 -0.48
N THR A 130 -7.19 3.80 0.21
CA THR A 130 -8.57 3.88 -0.27
C THR A 130 -8.65 4.61 -1.63
N ARG A 131 -7.93 5.73 -1.80
CA ARG A 131 -7.89 6.47 -3.09
C ARG A 131 -7.23 5.67 -4.21
N LEU A 132 -6.24 4.84 -3.90
CA LEU A 132 -5.59 3.95 -4.87
C LEU A 132 -6.52 2.80 -5.29
N PHE A 133 -7.26 2.22 -4.35
CA PHE A 133 -8.30 1.23 -4.66
C PHE A 133 -9.47 1.83 -5.45
N GLU A 134 -9.90 3.05 -5.16
CA GLU A 134 -10.92 3.76 -5.95
C GLU A 134 -10.48 3.91 -7.42
N ARG A 135 -9.20 4.24 -7.66
CA ARG A 135 -8.65 4.39 -9.02
C ARG A 135 -8.42 3.05 -9.71
N GLY A 136 -7.97 2.03 -8.97
CA GLY A 136 -7.68 0.70 -9.51
C GLY A 136 -8.92 -0.17 -9.75
N CYS A 137 -10.03 0.08 -9.06
CA CYS A 137 -11.23 -0.76 -9.15
C CYS A 137 -12.47 -0.02 -9.66
N GLY A 138 -12.44 1.31 -9.83
CA GLY A 138 -13.58 2.06 -10.38
C GLY A 138 -14.85 2.10 -9.51
N MET A 139 -14.85 1.47 -8.33
CA MET A 139 -16.00 1.32 -7.45
C MET A 139 -16.18 2.52 -6.50
N ARG A 140 -16.52 3.68 -7.06
CA ARG A 140 -16.71 4.93 -6.30
C ARG A 140 -17.77 4.84 -5.19
N ASP A 141 -18.81 4.02 -5.37
CA ASP A 141 -19.91 3.88 -4.40
C ASP A 141 -19.57 2.99 -3.18
N GLN A 142 -18.65 2.04 -3.30
CA GLN A 142 -18.36 1.05 -2.25
C GLN A 142 -17.07 1.32 -1.46
N ARG A 143 -16.53 2.54 -1.51
CA ARG A 143 -15.23 2.85 -0.87
C ARG A 143 -15.16 2.51 0.61
N TYR A 144 -16.26 2.70 1.34
CA TYR A 144 -16.31 2.47 2.78
C TYR A 144 -16.15 0.98 3.12
N LEU A 145 -16.58 0.09 2.22
CA LEU A 145 -16.45 -1.35 2.36
C LEU A 145 -14.98 -1.81 2.21
N VAL A 146 -14.20 -1.13 1.35
CA VAL A 146 -12.76 -1.38 1.16
C VAL A 146 -11.90 -0.71 2.23
N ALA A 147 -12.31 0.46 2.71
CA ALA A 147 -11.60 1.21 3.75
C ALA A 147 -11.56 0.46 5.09
N TYR A 148 -12.57 -0.34 5.40
CA TYR A 148 -12.66 -1.09 6.65
C TYR A 148 -11.56 -2.17 6.82
N PRO A 149 -11.42 -3.15 5.92
CA PRO A 149 -10.40 -4.19 6.07
C PRO A 149 -8.98 -3.62 5.88
N THR A 150 -8.80 -2.55 5.07
CA THR A 150 -7.49 -1.89 4.93
C THR A 150 -7.08 -1.14 6.19
N ALA A 151 -7.99 -0.42 6.85
CA ALA A 151 -7.74 0.20 8.14
C ALA A 151 -7.38 -0.83 9.24
N LEU A 152 -8.08 -1.98 9.22
CA LEU A 152 -7.80 -3.09 10.14
C LEU A 152 -6.39 -3.66 9.92
N PHE A 153 -5.97 -3.84 8.67
CA PHE A 153 -4.61 -4.27 8.33
C PHE A 153 -3.52 -3.29 8.84
N TYR A 154 -3.64 -1.99 8.55
CA TYR A 154 -2.65 -1.00 8.98
C TYR A 154 -2.60 -0.82 10.50
N SER A 155 -3.76 -0.83 11.16
CA SER A 155 -3.83 -0.70 12.62
C SER A 155 -3.16 -1.86 13.34
N ALA A 156 -3.35 -3.09 12.87
CA ALA A 156 -2.67 -4.26 13.41
C ALA A 156 -1.14 -4.18 13.23
N PHE A 157 -0.67 -3.73 12.06
CA PHE A 157 0.75 -3.55 11.78
C PHE A 157 1.39 -2.53 12.74
N VAL A 158 0.68 -1.43 13.03
CA VAL A 158 1.12 -0.39 13.97
C VAL A 158 1.12 -0.89 15.42
N ILE A 159 0.14 -1.68 15.84
CA ILE A 159 0.12 -2.27 17.18
C ILE A 159 1.35 -3.19 17.39
N ILE A 160 1.66 -4.03 16.39
CA ILE A 160 2.85 -4.91 16.42
C ILE A 160 4.16 -4.09 16.43
N THR A 161 4.15 -2.92 15.78
CA THR A 161 5.31 -2.02 15.73
C THR A 161 5.55 -1.32 17.08
N ILE A 162 4.50 -0.93 17.78
CA ILE A 162 4.62 -0.18 19.05
C ILE A 162 4.84 -1.11 20.24
N PHE A 163 4.12 -2.24 20.30
CA PHE A 163 4.11 -3.16 21.45
C PHE A 163 5.10 -4.31 21.34
#